data_AF-A0A961U251-F1
#
_entry.id   AF-A0A961U251-F1
#
_cell.length_a   1.000
_cell.length_b   1.000
_cell.length_c   1.000
_cell.angle_alpha   90.00
_cell.angle_beta   90.00
_cell.angle_gamma   90.00
#
_symmetry.space_group_name_H-M   'P 1'
#
loop_
_entity.id
_entity.type
_entity.pdbx_description
1 polymer ?
#
loop_
_entity_poly.entity_id
_entity_poly.type
_entity_poly.pdbx_seq_one_letter_code
_entity_poly.pdbx_strand_id
1 'polypeptide(L)'
;MATIPAIVKTVAHVEAVMNAFLSTGNADVFTRHIEAMSDEDTRSSRAIMRGSENELTPMDEFLSMALQRDIITIDDVVHYAHRYSDSLKTAAA
;
A
#
# COMPACT_ATOMS: atom_id res chain seq x y z
N MET A 1 -11.39 -8.67 14.88
CA MET A 1 -10.74 -8.00 13.73
C MET A 1 -10.25 -6.65 14.21
N ALA A 2 -8.94 -6.39 14.18
CA ALA A 2 -8.42 -5.06 14.46
C ALA A 2 -8.91 -4.10 13.36
N THR A 3 -9.62 -3.05 13.74
CA THR A 3 -10.11 -2.05 12.79
C THR A 3 -8.92 -1.26 12.26
N ILE A 4 -8.70 -1.28 10.95
CA ILE A 4 -7.66 -0.48 10.32
C ILE A 4 -8.12 0.99 10.34
N PRO A 5 -7.37 1.91 10.95
CA PRO A 5 -7.73 3.32 10.93
C PRO A 5 -7.63 3.87 9.51
N ALA A 6 -8.51 4.82 9.18
CA ALA A 6 -8.53 5.44 7.85
C ALA A 6 -7.19 6.11 7.51
N ILE A 7 -6.58 6.80 8.48
CA ILE A 7 -5.26 7.43 8.35
C ILE A 7 -4.20 6.49 8.93
N VAL A 8 -3.29 6.06 8.07
CA VAL A 8 -2.13 5.23 8.43
C VAL A 8 -1.04 6.15 8.99
N LYS A 9 -0.51 5.80 10.16
CA LYS A 9 0.48 6.62 10.91
C LYS A 9 1.57 5.79 11.58
N THR A 10 1.45 4.48 11.57
CA THR A 10 2.35 3.55 12.27
C THR A 10 2.58 2.33 11.40
N VAL A 11 3.70 1.64 11.63
CA VAL A 11 4.01 0.35 11.00
C VAL A 11 2.87 -0.65 11.20
N ALA A 12 2.28 -0.69 12.40
CA ALA A 12 1.16 -1.59 12.69
C ALA A 12 -0.08 -1.32 11.82
N HIS A 13 -0.34 -0.06 11.44
CA HIS A 13 -1.43 0.26 10.51
C HIS A 13 -1.10 -0.22 9.09
N VAL A 14 0.15 -0.03 8.63
CA VAL A 14 0.61 -0.55 7.32
C VAL A 14 0.48 -2.06 7.28
N GLU A 15 0.96 -2.75 8.31
CA GLU A 15 0.87 -4.20 8.47
C GLU A 15 -0.60 -4.69 8.40
N ALA A 16 -1.51 -3.97 9.05
CA ALA A 16 -2.93 -4.32 9.02
C ALA A 16 -3.54 -4.18 7.61
N VAL A 17 -3.18 -3.14 6.85
CA VAL A 17 -3.59 -2.97 5.45
C VAL A 17 -3.04 -4.09 4.57
N MET A 18 -1.74 -4.41 4.72
CA MET A 18 -1.10 -5.49 3.97
C MET A 18 -1.74 -6.85 4.26
N ASN A 19 -2.05 -7.15 5.52
CA ASN A 19 -2.75 -8.39 5.89
C ASN A 19 -4.18 -8.45 5.32
N ALA A 20 -4.90 -7.33 5.29
CA ALA A 20 -6.22 -7.27 4.66
C ALA A 20 -6.13 -7.53 3.15
N PHE A 21 -5.15 -6.96 2.46
CA PHE A 21 -4.90 -7.24 1.05
C PHE A 21 -4.58 -8.73 0.83
N LEU A 22 -3.58 -9.27 1.53
CA LEU A 22 -3.12 -10.65 1.33
C LEU A 22 -4.20 -11.69 1.66
N SER A 23 -5.10 -11.41 2.60
CA SER A 23 -6.19 -12.32 2.97
C SER A 23 -7.39 -12.28 2.02
N THR A 24 -7.57 -11.18 1.28
CA THR A 24 -8.76 -10.97 0.42
C THR A 24 -8.45 -10.92 -1.07
N GLY A 25 -7.20 -10.65 -1.44
CA GLY A 25 -6.79 -10.33 -2.81
C GLY A 25 -7.33 -8.98 -3.30
N ASN A 26 -8.03 -8.20 -2.47
CA ASN A 26 -8.70 -6.98 -2.91
C ASN A 26 -7.76 -5.76 -2.81
N ALA A 27 -7.29 -5.29 -3.97
CA ALA A 27 -6.43 -4.11 -4.07
C ALA A 27 -7.14 -2.79 -3.69
N ASP A 28 -8.48 -2.74 -3.66
CA ASP A 28 -9.23 -1.53 -3.30
C ASP A 28 -9.00 -1.09 -1.85
N VAL A 29 -8.51 -2.00 -1.00
CA VAL A 29 -8.13 -1.66 0.38
C VAL A 29 -7.10 -0.53 0.40
N PHE A 30 -6.17 -0.50 -0.56
CA PHE A 30 -5.14 0.53 -0.64
C PHE A 30 -5.72 1.89 -1.04
N THR A 31 -6.65 1.92 -2.01
CA THR A 31 -7.23 3.15 -2.56
C THR A 31 -7.80 4.04 -1.47
N ARG A 32 -8.56 3.47 -0.53
CA ARG A 32 -9.13 4.22 0.60
C ARG A 32 -8.07 4.87 1.49
N HIS A 33 -6.99 4.16 1.77
CA HIS A 33 -5.92 4.65 2.66
C HIS A 33 -5.02 5.66 1.96
N ILE A 34 -4.76 5.46 0.66
CA ILE A 34 -4.06 6.42 -0.18
C ILE A 34 -4.81 7.75 -0.21
N GLU A 35 -6.12 7.73 -0.47
CA GLU A 35 -6.95 8.94 -0.48
C GLU A 35 -6.93 9.67 0.86
N ALA A 36 -7.05 8.92 1.96
CA ALA A 36 -7.03 9.48 3.32
C ALA A 36 -5.66 10.07 3.72
N MET A 37 -4.56 9.58 3.13
CA MET A 37 -3.22 10.10 3.37
C MET A 37 -2.81 11.22 2.40
N SER A 38 -3.46 11.34 1.25
CA SER A 38 -3.06 12.26 0.19
C SER A 38 -3.44 13.71 0.51
N ASP A 39 -2.44 14.59 0.51
CA ASP A 39 -2.64 16.03 0.42
C ASP A 39 -2.92 16.47 -1.04
N GLU A 40 -3.19 17.75 -1.23
CA GLU A 40 -3.57 18.32 -2.53
C GLU A 40 -2.45 18.23 -3.59
N ASP A 41 -1.20 18.37 -3.16
CA ASP A 41 -0.02 18.22 -4.01
C ASP A 41 0.16 16.76 -4.43
N THR A 42 0.03 15.81 -3.49
CA THR A 42 0.10 14.37 -3.77
C THR A 42 -1.00 13.96 -4.76
N ARG A 43 -2.23 14.47 -4.60
CA ARG A 43 -3.35 14.17 -5.53
C ARG A 43 -3.06 14.65 -6.95
N SER A 44 -2.43 15.81 -7.09
CA SER A 44 -2.08 16.38 -8.40
C SER A 44 -1.01 15.55 -9.11
N SER A 45 0.05 15.14 -8.41
CA SER A 45 1.06 14.22 -8.98
C SER A 45 0.49 12.87 -9.39
N ARG A 46 -0.44 12.32 -8.58
CA ARG A 46 -1.13 11.06 -8.90
C ARG A 46 -1.99 11.15 -10.15
N ALA A 47 -2.72 12.26 -10.32
CA ALA A 47 -3.53 12.49 -11.51
C ALA A 47 -2.70 12.54 -12.80
N ILE A 48 -1.43 12.97 -12.71
CA ILE A 48 -0.49 13.00 -13.84
C ILE A 48 0.06 11.61 -14.15
N MET A 49 0.27 10.76 -13.14
CA MET A 49 0.83 9.41 -13.33
C MET A 49 -0.18 8.37 -13.83
N ARG A 50 -1.48 8.53 -13.49
CA ARG A 50 -2.56 7.64 -13.95
C ARG A 50 -2.71 7.70 -15.48
N GLY A 51 -2.58 6.55 -16.15
CA GLY A 51 -2.61 6.46 -17.62
C GLY A 51 -1.25 6.61 -18.31
N SER A 52 -0.16 6.65 -17.55
CA SER A 52 1.21 6.53 -18.08
C SER A 52 1.70 5.08 -18.02
N GLU A 53 2.69 4.71 -18.84
CA GLU A 53 3.37 3.40 -18.75
C GLU A 53 4.13 3.20 -17.41
N ASN A 54 4.21 4.24 -16.56
CA ASN A 54 4.83 4.24 -15.24
C ASN A 54 3.79 4.24 -14.09
N GLU A 55 2.56 3.81 -14.34
CA GLU A 55 1.51 3.74 -13.31
C GLU A 55 1.90 2.73 -12.21
N LEU A 56 2.03 3.23 -10.98
CA LEU A 56 2.27 2.39 -9.81
C LEU A 56 1.01 1.56 -9.52
N THR A 57 1.20 0.31 -9.10
CA THR A 57 0.06 -0.46 -8.58
C THR A 57 -0.44 0.19 -7.28
N PRO A 58 -1.72 -0.03 -6.89
CA PRO A 58 -2.24 0.51 -5.62
C PRO A 58 -1.39 0.12 -4.41
N MET A 59 -0.75 -1.05 -4.43
CA MET A 59 0.16 -1.48 -3.37
C MET A 59 1.45 -0.63 -3.38
N ASP A 60 2.08 -0.47 -4.55
CA ASP A 60 3.33 0.29 -4.66
C ASP A 60 3.13 1.77 -4.29
N GLU A 61 2.00 2.35 -4.71
CA GLU A 61 1.60 3.71 -4.35
C GLU A 61 1.43 3.87 -2.83
N PHE A 62 0.73 2.92 -2.20
CA PHE A 62 0.53 2.93 -0.75
C PHE A 62 1.85 2.82 0.02
N LEU A 63 2.73 1.89 -0.36
CA LEU A 63 4.03 1.69 0.29
C LEU A 63 4.96 2.90 0.07
N SER A 64 4.93 3.49 -1.12
CA SER A 64 5.69 4.71 -1.43
C SER A 64 5.25 5.88 -0.55
N MET A 65 3.94 6.06 -0.34
CA MET A 65 3.41 7.10 0.55
C MET A 65 3.77 6.87 2.02
N ALA A 66 3.78 5.62 2.47
CA ALA A 66 4.16 5.26 3.84
C ALA A 66 5.66 5.50 4.07
N LEU A 67 6.50 5.18 3.08
CA LEU A 67 7.93 5.45 3.09
C LEU A 67 8.24 6.95 3.10
N GLN A 68 7.59 7.74 2.22
CA GLN A 68 7.75 9.20 2.16
C GLN A 68 7.34 9.91 3.46
N ARG A 69 6.49 9.28 4.27
CA ARG A 69 6.03 9.81 5.56
C ARG A 69 6.83 9.26 6.75
N ASP A 70 7.93 8.55 6.49
CA ASP A 70 8.78 7.89 7.48
C ASP A 70 8.01 6.93 8.41
N ILE A 71 6.90 6.36 7.93
CA ILE A 71 6.10 5.39 8.69
C ILE A 71 6.76 4.01 8.65
N ILE A 72 7.38 3.69 7.51
CA ILE A 72 8.10 2.45 7.24
C ILE A 72 9.47 2.77 6.62
N THR A 73 10.35 1.79 6.62
CA THR A 73 11.68 1.85 6.01
C THR A 73 11.70 1.15 4.66
N ILE A 74 12.80 1.31 3.91
CA ILE A 74 13.03 0.54 2.67
C ILE A 74 13.08 -0.97 2.95
N ASP A 75 13.65 -1.39 4.08
CA ASP A 75 13.70 -2.80 4.47
C ASP A 75 12.30 -3.39 4.66
N ASP A 76 11.37 -2.60 5.21
CA ASP A 76 9.96 -2.99 5.33
C ASP A 76 9.30 -3.17 3.96
N VAL A 77 9.59 -2.29 2.99
CA VAL A 77 9.08 -2.41 1.62
C VAL A 77 9.55 -3.72 0.97
N VAL A 78 10.84 -4.05 1.12
CA VAL A 78 11.42 -5.32 0.63
C VAL A 78 10.75 -6.52 1.32
N HIS A 79 10.54 -6.44 2.63
CA HIS A 79 9.83 -7.46 3.39
C HIS A 79 8.40 -7.70 2.86
N TYR A 80 7.65 -6.64 2.56
CA TYR A 80 6.31 -6.74 2.00
C TYR A 80 6.29 -7.33 0.58
N ALA A 81 7.26 -6.97 -0.26
CA ALA A 81 7.39 -7.55 -1.60
C ALA A 81 7.64 -9.07 -1.55
N HIS A 82 8.52 -9.53 -0.65
CA HIS A 82 8.75 -10.96 -0.45
C HIS A 82 7.49 -11.69 0.01
N ARG A 83 6.76 -11.12 0.98
CA ARG A 83 5.50 -11.71 1.48
C ARG A 83 4.43 -11.81 0.39
N TYR A 84 4.31 -10.81 -0.46
CA TYR A 84 3.40 -10.87 -1.60
C TYR A 84 3.80 -11.98 -2.57
N SER A 85 5.08 -12.07 -2.93
CA SER A 85 5.58 -13.15 -3.80
C SER A 85 5.28 -14.55 -3.25
N ASP A 86 5.49 -14.76 -1.94
CA ASP A 86 5.23 -16.04 -1.31
C ASP A 86 3.73 -16.37 -1.21
N SER A 87 2.88 -15.35 -1.05
CA SER A 87 1.42 -15.51 -1.09
C SER A 87 0.94 -15.98 -2.47
N LEU A 88 1.52 -15.46 -3.55
CA LEU A 88 1.19 -15.87 -4.92
C LEU A 88 1.62 -17.31 -5.21
N LYS A 89 2.81 -17.72 -4.74
CA LYS A 89 3.27 -19.11 -4.88
C LYS A 89 2.34 -20.09 -4.18
N THR A 90 1.83 -19.71 -3.01
CA THR A 90 0.92 -20.54 -2.22
C THR A 90 -0.45 -20.66 -2.89
N ALA A 91 -0.96 -19.59 -3.49
CA ALA A 91 -2.24 -19.61 -4.21
C ALA A 91 -2.21 -20.41 -5.53
N ALA A 92 -1.02 -20.63 -6.10
CA ALA A 92 -0.82 -21.36 -7.35
C ALA A 92 -0.53 -22.87 -7.17
N ALA A 93 -0.42 -23.34 -5.93
CA ALA A 93 -0.14 -24.74 -5.56
C ALA A 93 -1.40 -25.49 -5.15
#